data_AF-A0A7J2KBF1-F1
#
_entry.id   AF-A0A7J2KBF1-F1
#
_cell.length_a   1.000
_cell.length_b   1.000
_cell.length_c   1.000
_cell.angle_alpha   90.00
_cell.angle_beta   90.00
_cell.angle_gamma   90.00
#
_symmetry.space_group_name_H-M   'P 1'
#
loop_
_entity.id
_entity.type
_entity.pdbx_description
1 polymer ?
#
loop_
_entity_poly.entity_id
_entity_poly.type
_entity_poly.pdbx_seq_one_letter_code
_entity_poly.pdbx_strand_id
1 'polypeptide(L)'
;MYKYSEYFKKAQGFTEASINRRFETIDIVRRIGVIAPNHIYLNNYPISNPIASFNPAITVIDEDAVVYARIIVGYYMYVSAIVAIRIPLEDLYTGNININYYA
;
A
#
# COMPACT_ATOMS: atom_id res chain seq x y z
N MET A 1 14.04 -31.31 -5.08
CA MET A 1 13.59 -31.34 -3.67
C MET A 1 14.61 -30.59 -2.84
N TYR A 2 14.30 -29.37 -2.40
CA TYR A 2 15.24 -28.54 -1.62
C TYR A 2 15.51 -29.19 -0.26
N LYS A 3 16.77 -29.52 0.04
CA LYS A 3 17.20 -29.94 1.38
C LYS A 3 17.09 -28.72 2.29
N TYR A 4 16.01 -28.63 3.05
CA TYR A 4 15.94 -27.70 4.18
C TYR A 4 17.08 -28.05 5.14
N SER A 5 17.96 -27.09 5.39
CA SER A 5 19.16 -27.31 6.19
C SER A 5 18.80 -27.40 7.68
N GLU A 6 19.64 -28.10 8.45
CA GLU A 6 19.51 -28.26 9.91
C GLU A 6 19.46 -26.91 10.67
N TYR A 7 19.80 -25.81 10.00
CA TYR A 7 19.89 -24.47 10.57
C TYR A 7 18.55 -23.73 10.67
N PHE A 8 17.55 -24.09 9.86
CA PHE A 8 16.24 -23.41 9.89
C PHE A 8 15.12 -24.42 10.13
N LYS A 9 14.57 -24.38 11.34
CA LYS A 9 13.36 -25.14 11.67
C LYS A 9 12.20 -24.68 10.78
N LYS A 10 11.36 -25.62 10.37
CA LYS A 10 10.12 -25.30 9.66
C LYS A 10 9.24 -24.41 10.53
N ALA A 11 8.72 -23.34 9.95
CA ALA A 11 7.72 -22.50 10.62
C ALA A 11 6.44 -23.31 10.91
N GLN A 12 5.72 -22.93 11.95
CA GLN A 12 4.37 -23.44 12.19
C GLN A 12 3.51 -23.19 10.93
N GLY A 13 2.78 -24.21 10.48
CA GLY A 13 1.99 -24.15 9.25
C GLY A 13 2.77 -24.41 7.95
N PHE A 14 4.08 -24.69 7.98
CA PHE A 14 4.88 -24.94 6.77
C PHE A 14 4.28 -26.02 5.86
N THR A 15 3.93 -27.17 6.44
CA THR A 15 3.42 -28.31 5.67
C THR A 15 2.06 -27.99 5.06
N GLU A 16 1.16 -27.38 5.85
CA GLU A 16 -0.16 -26.95 5.40
C GLU A 16 -0.06 -25.92 4.27
N ALA A 17 0.74 -24.87 4.45
CA ALA A 17 0.98 -23.86 3.43
C ALA A 17 1.62 -24.47 2.17
N SER A 18 2.53 -25.44 2.30
CA SER A 18 3.18 -26.10 1.16
C SER A 18 2.21 -26.97 0.34
N ILE A 19 1.19 -27.55 0.98
CA ILE A 19 0.15 -28.35 0.32
C ILE A 19 -0.91 -27.45 -0.32
N ASN A 20 -1.29 -26.36 0.36
CA ASN A 20 -2.37 -25.47 -0.08
C ASN A 20 -1.92 -24.38 -1.07
N ARG A 21 -0.63 -24.00 -1.09
CA ARG A 21 -0.11 -22.95 -1.98
C ARG A 21 -0.16 -23.42 -3.43
N ARG A 22 -1.00 -22.77 -4.22
CA ARG A 22 -1.02 -22.87 -5.67
C ARG A 22 -0.31 -21.66 -6.27
N PHE A 23 0.34 -21.82 -7.43
CA PHE A 23 0.94 -20.70 -8.16
C PHE A 23 -0.15 -19.94 -8.92
N GLU A 24 -1.08 -19.39 -8.15
CA GLU A 24 -2.23 -18.62 -8.65
C GLU A 24 -2.51 -17.47 -7.68
N THR A 25 -3.27 -16.48 -8.14
CA THR A 25 -3.79 -15.40 -7.30
C THR A 25 -5.27 -15.29 -7.58
N ILE A 26 -6.08 -15.35 -6.52
CA ILE A 26 -7.51 -15.11 -6.59
C ILE A 26 -7.74 -13.72 -5.99
N ASP A 27 -8.06 -12.76 -6.83
CA ASP A 27 -8.42 -11.42 -6.38
C ASP A 27 -9.77 -11.47 -5.64
N ILE A 28 -9.74 -11.29 -4.32
CA ILE A 28 -10.96 -11.21 -3.49
C ILE A 28 -11.62 -9.83 -3.52
N VAL A 29 -10.98 -8.87 -4.17
CA VAL A 29 -11.44 -7.48 -4.33
C VAL A 29 -11.09 -6.98 -5.72
N ARG A 30 -11.94 -6.10 -6.26
CA ARG A 30 -11.65 -5.37 -7.50
C ARG A 30 -10.72 -4.19 -7.19
N ARG A 31 -9.63 -4.05 -7.94
CA ARG A 31 -8.79 -2.85 -7.90
C ARG A 31 -9.53 -1.72 -8.62
N ILE A 32 -9.87 -0.67 -7.88
CA ILE A 32 -10.59 0.49 -8.42
C ILE A 32 -9.64 1.62 -8.86
N GLY A 33 -8.39 1.60 -8.38
CA GLY A 33 -7.34 2.52 -8.83
C GLY A 33 -6.01 2.33 -8.10
N VAL A 34 -5.05 3.18 -8.44
CA VAL A 34 -3.71 3.22 -7.86
C VAL A 34 -3.30 4.67 -7.58
N ILE A 35 -2.78 4.93 -6.39
CA ILE A 35 -2.19 6.23 -6.02
C ILE A 35 -0.68 6.06 -6.02
N ALA A 36 -0.02 6.61 -7.03
CA ALA A 36 1.43 6.62 -7.10
C ALA A 36 2.02 7.69 -6.15
N PRO A 37 3.26 7.54 -5.67
CA PRO A 37 3.87 8.51 -4.76
C PRO A 37 3.89 9.96 -5.29
N ASN A 38 4.05 10.14 -6.60
CA ASN A 38 4.00 11.45 -7.27
C ASN A 38 2.59 12.07 -7.34
N HIS A 39 1.53 11.30 -7.06
CA HIS A 39 0.15 11.82 -6.96
C HIS A 39 -0.21 12.23 -5.53
N ILE A 40 0.71 12.06 -4.57
CA ILE A 40 0.55 12.49 -3.18
C ILE A 40 1.34 13.78 -2.98
N TYR A 41 0.65 14.86 -2.62
CA TYR A 41 1.23 16.15 -2.31
C TYR A 41 1.37 16.32 -0.79
N LEU A 42 2.55 16.65 -0.30
CA LEU A 42 2.81 16.86 1.12
C LEU A 42 2.66 18.33 1.46
N ASN A 43 1.53 18.68 2.07
CA ASN A 43 1.33 20.01 2.61
C ASN A 43 2.24 20.27 3.82
N ASN A 44 2.77 21.49 3.93
CA ASN A 44 3.61 21.94 5.05
C ASN A 44 4.88 21.10 5.28
N TYR A 45 5.41 20.48 4.22
CA TYR A 45 6.67 19.72 4.27
C TYR A 45 7.65 20.22 3.18
N PRO A 46 8.99 20.24 3.43
CA PRO A 46 9.96 20.79 2.47
C PRO A 46 10.04 20.06 1.11
N ILE A 47 9.52 18.83 1.04
CA ILE A 47 9.48 18.02 -0.18
C ILE A 47 8.01 17.87 -0.58
N SER A 48 7.69 18.13 -1.85
CA SER A 48 6.31 18.12 -2.35
C SER A 48 5.70 16.74 -2.49
N ASN A 49 6.51 15.71 -2.78
CA ASN A 49 6.02 14.35 -3.02
C ASN A 49 6.91 13.31 -2.33
N PRO A 50 6.34 12.25 -1.75
CA PRO A 50 7.14 11.15 -1.25
C PRO A 50 7.81 10.37 -2.38
N ILE A 51 8.92 9.72 -2.06
CA ILE A 51 9.67 8.85 -2.96
C ILE A 51 8.98 7.49 -3.10
N ALA A 52 8.36 7.03 -2.02
CA ALA A 52 7.63 5.77 -1.97
C ALA A 52 6.40 5.90 -1.07
N SER A 53 5.36 5.11 -1.36
CA SER A 53 4.13 5.00 -0.58
C SER A 53 3.70 3.54 -0.55
N PHE A 54 3.42 2.99 0.63
CA PHE A 54 3.08 1.58 0.82
C PHE A 54 2.35 1.34 2.14
N ASN A 55 1.88 0.11 2.33
CA ASN A 55 1.16 -0.37 3.53
C ASN A 55 0.06 0.59 4.01
N PRO A 56 -0.90 0.95 3.14
CA PRO A 56 -1.96 1.87 3.54
C PRO A 56 -2.96 1.18 4.48
N ALA A 57 -3.61 1.98 5.30
CA ALA A 57 -4.93 1.71 5.88
C ALA A 57 -5.95 2.67 5.26
N ILE A 58 -7.23 2.30 5.29
CA ILE A 58 -8.32 3.11 4.74
C ILE A 58 -9.52 3.09 5.68
N THR A 59 -10.19 4.22 5.80
CA THR A 59 -11.51 4.35 6.41
C THR A 59 -12.37 5.31 5.58
N VAL A 60 -13.67 5.36 5.83
CA VAL A 60 -14.60 6.29 5.17
C VAL A 60 -15.12 7.26 6.21
N ILE A 61 -15.00 8.55 5.93
CA ILE A 61 -15.48 9.65 6.78
C ILE A 61 -16.25 10.60 5.87
N ASP A 62 -17.56 10.71 6.09
CA ASP A 62 -18.48 11.47 5.26
C ASP A 62 -18.39 11.04 3.78
N GLU A 63 -18.08 11.97 2.87
CA GLU A 63 -17.95 11.74 1.42
C GLU A 63 -16.51 11.45 0.98
N ASP A 64 -15.59 11.20 1.93
CA ASP A 64 -14.18 10.93 1.65
C ASP A 64 -13.76 9.53 2.10
N ALA A 65 -13.01 8.84 1.23
CA ALA A 65 -12.11 7.78 1.64
C ALA A 65 -10.82 8.39 2.20
N VAL A 66 -10.57 8.18 3.49
CA VAL A 66 -9.36 8.65 4.17
C VAL A 66 -8.34 7.53 4.21
N VAL A 67 -7.28 7.69 3.42
CA VAL A 67 -6.18 6.73 3.29
C VAL A 67 -5.01 7.17 4.15
N TYR A 68 -4.57 6.31 5.06
CA TYR A 68 -3.36 6.49 5.86
C TYR A 68 -2.23 5.67 5.26
N ALA A 69 -1.37 6.31 4.47
CA ALA A 69 -0.28 5.62 3.78
C ALA A 69 1.06 5.81 4.52
N ARG A 70 1.90 4.77 4.52
CA ARG A 70 3.29 4.89 4.96
C ARG A 70 4.14 5.38 3.80
N ILE A 71 4.81 6.52 3.99
CA ILE A 71 5.63 7.14 2.96
C ILE A 71 7.11 7.18 3.33
N ILE A 72 7.97 7.30 2.32
CA ILE A 72 9.40 7.62 2.47
C ILE A 72 9.64 9.00 1.84
N VAL A 73 10.23 9.90 2.61
CA VAL A 73 10.50 11.29 2.17
C VAL A 73 11.92 11.49 1.66
N GLY A 74 12.88 10.63 2.03
CA GLY A 74 14.29 10.78 1.66
C GLY A 74 15.08 9.49 1.76
N TYR A 75 16.07 9.31 0.87
CA TYR A 75 16.84 8.08 0.74
C TYR A 75 17.92 7.89 1.82
N TYR A 76 18.42 8.96 2.43
CA TYR A 76 19.62 8.87 3.28
C TYR A 76 19.40 8.09 4.60
N MET A 77 18.17 8.04 5.11
CA MET A 77 17.85 7.36 6.37
C MET A 77 16.59 6.49 6.33
N TYR A 78 15.94 6.33 5.16
CA TYR A 78 14.65 5.63 5.04
C TYR A 78 13.63 6.05 6.10
N VAL A 79 13.63 7.34 6.47
CA VAL A 79 12.69 7.87 7.45
C VAL A 79 11.30 7.76 6.84
N SER A 80 10.43 7.03 7.55
CA SER A 80 9.05 6.86 7.16
C SER A 80 8.12 7.71 8.01
N ALA A 81 7.09 8.26 7.38
CA ALA A 81 5.98 8.94 8.03
C ALA A 81 4.66 8.29 7.63
N ILE A 82 3.61 8.56 8.41
CA ILE A 82 2.23 8.25 8.01
C ILE A 82 1.60 9.56 7.56
N VAL A 83 0.98 9.56 6.38
CA VAL A 83 0.22 10.70 5.85
C VAL A 83 -1.24 10.31 5.71
N ALA A 84 -2.13 11.27 5.97
CA ALA A 84 -3.55 11.14 5.70
C ALA A 84 -3.83 11.76 4.32
N ILE A 85 -4.48 11.01 3.45
CA ILE A 85 -4.85 11.41 2.09
C ILE A 85 -6.37 11.32 2.03
N ARG A 86 -7.04 12.45 1.80
CA ARG A 86 -8.50 12.49 1.64
C ARG A 86 -8.85 12.40 0.17
N ILE A 87 -9.63 11.40 -0.20
CA ILE A 87 -10.03 11.11 -1.57
C ILE A 87 -11.55 11.16 -1.64
N PRO A 88 -12.15 12.06 -2.43
CA PRO A 88 -13.59 12.07 -2.63
C PRO A 88 -14.07 10.71 -3.13
N LEU A 89 -15.16 10.18 -2.57
CA LEU A 89 -15.73 8.89 -3.01
C LEU A 89 -16.11 8.92 -4.50
N GLU A 90 -16.51 10.08 -5.03
CA GLU A 90 -16.78 10.28 -6.46
C GLU A 90 -15.57 9.92 -7.34
N ASP A 91 -14.34 10.24 -6.91
CA ASP A 91 -13.13 9.91 -7.66
C ASP A 91 -12.87 8.38 -7.70
N LEU A 92 -13.32 7.67 -6.67
CA LEU A 92 -13.26 6.20 -6.63
C LEU A 92 -14.29 5.57 -7.57
N TYR A 93 -15.49 6.14 -7.66
CA TYR A 93 -16.57 5.62 -8.50
C TYR A 93 -16.37 5.91 -9.98
N THR A 94 -15.79 7.08 -10.30
CA THR A 94 -15.52 7.52 -11.68
C THR A 94 -14.17 7.03 -12.22
N GLY A 95 -13.28 6.56 -11.35
CA GLY A 95 -11.92 6.12 -11.72
C GLY A 95 -10.90 7.26 -11.82
N ASN A 96 -11.29 8.49 -11.45
CA ASN A 96 -10.42 9.67 -11.45
C ASN A 96 -9.26 9.55 -10.45
N ILE A 97 -9.33 8.64 -9.47
CA ILE A 97 -8.23 8.28 -8.57
C ILE A 97 -6.90 7.99 -9.29
N ASN A 98 -6.94 7.52 -10.54
CA ASN A 98 -5.72 7.19 -11.30
C ASN A 98 -5.02 8.40 -11.92
N ILE A 99 -5.68 9.56 -11.99
CA ILE A 99 -5.18 10.76 -12.68
C ILE A 99 -5.08 11.99 -11.76
N ASN A 100 -5.84 12.02 -10.68
CA ASN A 100 -5.86 13.14 -9.74
C ASN A 100 -4.66 13.12 -8.78
N TYR A 101 -4.37 14.31 -8.25
CA TYR A 101 -3.38 14.54 -7.20
C TYR A 101 -4.10 14.88 -5.90
N TYR A 102 -3.64 14.32 -4.79
CA TYR A 102 -4.26 14.47 -3.47
C TYR A 102 -3.27 15.05 -2.48
N ALA A 103 -3.74 15.92 -1.59
CA ALA A 103 -2.91 16.70 -0.67
C ALA A 103 -3.38 16.56 0.79
#